data_AF-A0A3C2D8A8-F1
#
_entry.id   AF-A0A3C2D8A8-F1
#
_cell.length_a   1.000
_cell.length_b   1.000
_cell.length_c   1.000
_cell.angle_alpha   90.00
_cell.angle_beta   90.00
_cell.angle_gamma   90.00
#
_symmetry.space_group_name_H-M   'P 1'
#
loop_
_entity.id
_entity.type
_entity.pdbx_description
1 polymer ?
#
loop_
_entity_poly.entity_id
_entity_poly.type
_entity_poly.pdbx_seq_one_letter_code
_entity_poly.pdbx_strand_id
1 'polypeptide(L)'
;MKRNLLLFILVLICFYPSIEAKNYLSTVNDLKTKQADTKTDQKIFVKQADQCLAIIEQAAQKISIKGVAIVAYLPGDVTETWISKMKVVGNLTSGKANLLGIAYTKASEMADTHRDSGSKIREIYNGELGYKGGLIKKVDSGYLLAVFSGGSGEQDLEVAQIGLDWLSKFYK
;
A
#
# COMPACT_ATOMS: atom_id res chain seq x y z
N MET A 1 -55.80 -34.95 11.26
CA MET A 1 -54.33 -34.94 11.11
C MET A 1 -53.74 -33.72 10.36
N LYS A 2 -54.49 -32.68 9.98
CA LYS A 2 -53.95 -31.52 9.22
C LYS A 2 -53.74 -30.22 10.02
N ARG A 3 -54.09 -30.17 11.31
CA ARG A 3 -54.04 -28.95 12.14
C ARG A 3 -52.71 -28.72 12.87
N ASN A 4 -51.85 -29.73 12.97
CA ASN A 4 -50.55 -29.63 13.66
C ASN A 4 -49.37 -29.33 12.73
N LEU A 5 -49.57 -29.40 11.40
CA LEU A 5 -48.52 -29.11 10.41
C LEU A 5 -48.40 -27.60 10.12
N LEU A 6 -49.50 -26.85 10.28
CA LEU A 6 -49.52 -25.40 10.01
C LEU A 6 -48.81 -24.58 11.09
N LEU A 7 -48.81 -25.04 12.35
CA LEU A 7 -48.10 -24.36 13.44
C LEU A 7 -46.58 -24.53 13.38
N PHE A 8 -46.07 -25.60 12.77
CA PHE A 8 -44.63 -25.80 12.62
C PHE A 8 -44.01 -24.94 11.51
N ILE A 9 -44.78 -24.57 10.48
CA ILE A 9 -44.29 -23.74 9.37
C ILE A 9 -44.27 -22.25 9.75
N LEU A 10 -45.16 -21.77 10.63
CA LEU A 10 -45.17 -20.37 11.07
C LEU A 10 -44.02 -20.03 12.03
N VAL A 11 -43.55 -20.98 12.85
CA VAL A 11 -42.43 -20.76 13.78
C VAL A 11 -41.09 -20.69 13.05
N LEU A 12 -40.97 -21.32 11.88
CA LEU A 12 -39.74 -21.28 11.06
C LEU A 12 -39.52 -19.94 10.34
N ILE A 13 -40.57 -19.17 10.05
CA ILE A 13 -40.43 -17.89 9.32
C ILE A 13 -40.03 -16.73 10.24
N CYS A 14 -40.28 -16.83 11.55
CA CYS A 14 -39.96 -15.76 12.50
C CYS A 14 -38.50 -15.76 13.01
N PHE A 15 -37.75 -16.85 12.82
CA PHE A 15 -36.35 -16.94 13.30
C PHE A 15 -35.29 -16.67 12.22
N TYR A 16 -35.60 -16.86 10.93
CA TYR A 16 -34.67 -16.57 9.83
C TYR A 16 -34.23 -15.09 9.70
N PRO A 17 -35.11 -14.07 9.83
CA PRO A 17 -34.67 -12.68 9.60
C PRO A 17 -33.69 -12.17 10.67
N SER A 18 -33.65 -12.82 11.84
CA SER A 18 -32.79 -12.38 12.95
C SER A 18 -31.32 -12.76 12.78
N ILE A 19 -31.00 -13.83 12.05
CA ILE A 19 -29.62 -14.27 11.77
C ILE A 19 -29.06 -13.45 10.60
N GLU A 20 -29.83 -13.28 9.54
CA GLU A 20 -29.41 -12.51 8.36
C GLU A 20 -29.23 -11.02 8.68
N ALA A 21 -30.10 -10.43 9.50
CA ALA A 21 -29.93 -9.06 9.97
C ALA A 21 -28.69 -8.89 10.87
N LYS A 22 -28.35 -9.87 11.73
CA LYS A 22 -27.13 -9.85 12.53
C LYS A 22 -25.87 -9.93 11.67
N ASN A 23 -25.85 -10.81 10.67
CA ASN A 23 -24.75 -10.97 9.73
C ASN A 23 -24.55 -9.73 8.84
N TYR A 24 -25.66 -9.08 8.44
CA TYR A 24 -25.60 -7.81 7.72
C TYR A 24 -25.03 -6.71 8.61
N LEU A 25 -25.51 -6.58 9.85
CA LEU A 25 -25.05 -5.56 10.79
C LEU A 25 -23.56 -5.74 11.15
N SER A 26 -23.10 -6.98 11.32
CA SER A 26 -21.68 -7.28 11.54
C SER A 26 -20.83 -6.88 10.35
N THR A 27 -21.28 -7.15 9.12
CA THR A 27 -20.58 -6.75 7.89
C THR A 27 -20.49 -5.23 7.78
N VAL A 28 -21.59 -4.52 8.03
CA VAL A 28 -21.62 -3.04 8.00
C VAL A 28 -20.71 -2.44 9.06
N ASN A 29 -20.66 -3.03 10.26
CA ASN A 29 -19.77 -2.58 11.34
C ASN A 29 -18.30 -2.86 11.01
N ASP A 30 -17.98 -4.00 10.40
CA ASP A 30 -16.62 -4.32 9.94
C ASP A 30 -16.15 -3.32 8.86
N LEU A 31 -17.00 -3.02 7.87
CA LEU A 31 -16.71 -2.02 6.84
C LEU A 31 -16.49 -0.62 7.42
N LYS A 32 -17.30 -0.21 8.40
CA LYS A 32 -17.12 1.09 9.09
C LYS A 32 -15.81 1.13 9.87
N THR A 33 -15.43 0.01 10.51
CA THR A 33 -14.19 -0.10 11.28
C THR A 33 -13.00 -0.02 10.35
N LYS A 34 -12.95 -0.82 9.28
CA LYS A 34 -11.92 -0.75 8.24
C LYS A 34 -11.80 0.64 7.62
N GLN A 35 -12.91 1.32 7.35
CA GLN A 35 -12.89 2.69 6.83
C GLN A 35 -12.32 3.70 7.84
N ALA A 36 -12.60 3.53 9.14
CA ALA A 36 -12.03 4.36 10.20
C ALA A 36 -10.53 4.11 10.39
N ASP A 37 -10.10 2.85 10.30
CA ASP A 37 -8.69 2.44 10.38
C ASP A 37 -7.91 3.03 9.20
N THR A 38 -8.42 2.90 7.98
CA THR A 38 -7.84 3.55 6.79
C THR A 38 -7.66 5.05 6.98
N LYS A 39 -8.67 5.77 7.48
CA LYS A 39 -8.55 7.22 7.73
C LYS A 39 -7.49 7.56 8.78
N THR A 40 -7.31 6.69 9.78
CA THR A 40 -6.30 6.85 10.82
C THR A 40 -4.91 6.63 10.24
N ASP A 41 -4.73 5.56 9.46
CA ASP A 41 -3.47 5.16 8.84
C ASP A 41 -3.01 6.12 7.74
N GLN A 42 -3.96 6.76 7.03
CA GLN A 42 -3.65 7.88 6.14
C GLN A 42 -3.07 9.08 6.91
N LYS A 43 -3.62 9.41 8.09
CA LYS A 43 -3.07 10.49 8.92
C LYS A 43 -1.70 10.15 9.47
N ILE A 44 -1.48 8.89 9.87
CA ILE A 44 -0.16 8.39 10.27
C ILE A 44 0.82 8.59 9.11
N PHE A 45 0.45 8.18 7.89
CA PHE A 45 1.30 8.34 6.71
C PHE A 45 1.70 9.79 6.50
N VAL A 46 0.72 10.69 6.42
CA VAL A 46 0.97 12.13 6.16
C VAL A 46 1.89 12.73 7.21
N LYS A 47 1.73 12.33 8.48
CA LYS A 47 2.56 12.79 9.60
C LYS A 47 3.99 12.28 9.52
N GLN A 48 4.21 11.03 9.10
CA GLN A 48 5.53 10.38 9.15
C GLN A 48 6.31 10.42 7.83
N ALA A 49 5.64 10.67 6.70
CA ALA A 49 6.24 10.55 5.37
C ALA A 49 7.45 11.47 5.15
N ASP A 50 7.44 12.69 5.68
CA ASP A 50 8.58 13.62 5.52
C ASP A 50 9.83 13.12 6.27
N GLN A 51 9.63 12.57 7.47
CA GLN A 51 10.73 11.99 8.26
C GLN A 51 11.25 10.70 7.62
N CYS A 52 10.36 9.87 7.06
CA CYS A 52 10.76 8.69 6.29
C CYS A 52 11.63 9.08 5.09
N LEU A 53 11.20 10.07 4.30
CA LEU A 53 11.97 10.58 3.16
C LEU A 53 13.33 11.18 3.59
N ALA A 54 13.40 11.85 4.73
CA ALA A 54 14.66 12.35 5.28
C ALA A 54 15.63 11.21 5.67
N ILE A 55 15.10 10.09 6.19
CA ILE A 55 15.90 8.90 6.50
C ILE A 55 16.44 8.25 5.23
N ILE A 56 15.60 8.11 4.19
CA ILE A 56 16.02 7.57 2.88
C ILE A 56 17.10 8.48 2.26
N GLU A 57 16.91 9.80 2.32
CA GLU A 57 17.90 10.77 1.85
C GLU A 57 19.25 10.61 2.56
N GLN A 58 19.25 10.50 3.90
CA GLN A 58 20.48 10.26 4.67
C GLN A 58 21.16 8.95 4.28
N ALA A 59 20.39 7.88 4.04
CA ALA A 59 20.93 6.61 3.58
C ALA A 59 21.56 6.74 2.19
N ALA A 60 20.88 7.39 1.24
CA ALA A 60 21.39 7.66 -0.10
C ALA A 60 22.70 8.48 -0.07
N GLN A 61 22.76 9.50 0.78
CA GLN A 61 23.96 10.31 0.97
C GLN A 61 25.14 9.49 1.50
N LYS A 62 24.92 8.55 2.43
CA LYS A 62 25.98 7.68 2.98
C LYS A 62 26.66 6.82 1.92
N ILE A 63 25.90 6.38 0.92
CA ILE A 63 26.43 5.58 -0.20
C ILE A 63 26.66 6.42 -1.47
N SER A 64 26.63 7.75 -1.34
CA SER A 64 26.93 8.71 -2.41
C SER A 64 26.04 8.59 -3.67
N ILE A 65 24.80 8.12 -3.53
CA ILE A 65 23.82 8.11 -4.62
C ILE A 65 22.90 9.34 -4.54
N LYS A 66 22.46 9.80 -5.70
CA LYS A 66 21.53 10.91 -5.86
C LYS A 66 20.37 10.46 -6.75
N GLY A 67 19.18 10.98 -6.53
CA GLY A 67 18.01 10.64 -7.32
C GLY A 67 16.71 11.11 -6.69
N VAL A 68 15.68 10.26 -6.79
CA VAL A 68 14.35 10.56 -6.26
C VAL A 68 13.86 9.43 -5.35
N ALA A 69 13.41 9.79 -4.16
CA ALA A 69 12.72 8.91 -3.24
C ALA A 69 11.20 9.14 -3.32
N ILE A 70 10.41 8.06 -3.29
CA ILE A 70 8.96 8.09 -3.13
C ILE A 70 8.59 7.18 -1.97
N VAL A 71 7.65 7.62 -1.13
CA VAL A 71 6.96 6.76 -0.17
C VAL A 71 5.46 6.88 -0.41
N ALA A 72 4.71 5.79 -0.25
CA ALA A 72 3.27 5.82 -0.40
C ALA A 72 2.56 4.88 0.56
N TYR A 73 1.29 5.20 0.81
CA TYR A 73 0.33 4.34 1.49
C TYR A 73 -0.87 4.10 0.58
N LEU A 74 -1.18 2.82 0.38
CA LEU A 74 -2.22 2.30 -0.49
C LEU A 74 -3.29 1.67 0.40
N PRO A 75 -4.44 2.32 0.60
CA PRO A 75 -5.54 1.76 1.40
C PRO A 75 -6.14 0.49 0.79
N GLY A 76 -6.42 -0.49 1.65
CA GLY A 76 -7.14 -1.71 1.27
C GLY A 76 -6.28 -2.75 0.55
N ASP A 77 -6.94 -3.82 0.10
CA ASP A 77 -6.30 -4.94 -0.59
C ASP A 77 -6.24 -4.76 -2.11
N VAL A 78 -6.93 -3.75 -2.64
CA VAL A 78 -6.97 -3.40 -4.05
C VAL A 78 -6.63 -1.93 -4.17
N THR A 79 -5.66 -1.61 -5.03
CA THR A 79 -5.26 -0.23 -5.28
C THR A 79 -6.30 0.50 -6.11
N GLU A 80 -7.19 1.23 -5.45
CA GLU A 80 -8.11 2.18 -6.10
C GLU A 80 -7.59 3.62 -6.01
N THR A 81 -6.97 3.95 -4.88
CA THR A 81 -6.36 5.25 -4.61
C THR A 81 -5.10 5.04 -3.77
N TRP A 82 -4.20 6.01 -3.76
CA TRP A 82 -3.10 6.05 -2.79
C TRP A 82 -2.77 7.48 -2.41
N ILE A 83 -2.01 7.63 -1.33
CA ILE A 83 -1.35 8.89 -0.98
C ILE A 83 0.15 8.67 -1.01
N SER A 84 0.89 9.61 -1.62
CA SER A 84 2.34 9.51 -1.73
C SER A 84 3.00 10.86 -1.44
N LYS A 85 4.24 10.81 -0.99
CA LYS A 85 5.15 11.95 -0.96
C LYS A 85 6.45 11.57 -1.64
N MET A 86 7.12 12.56 -2.21
CA MET A 86 8.40 12.37 -2.88
C MET A 86 9.42 13.36 -2.35
N LYS A 87 10.70 12.99 -2.48
CA LYS A 87 11.83 13.88 -2.23
C LYS A 87 12.86 13.73 -3.32
N VAL A 88 13.30 14.87 -3.86
CA VAL A 88 14.50 14.93 -4.70
C VAL A 88 15.73 14.91 -3.80
N VAL A 89 16.57 13.90 -3.99
CA VAL A 89 17.85 13.73 -3.31
C VAL A 89 18.94 14.13 -4.30
N GLY A 90 19.30 15.40 -4.33
CA GLY A 90 20.32 15.94 -5.24
C GLY A 90 19.80 16.28 -6.64
N ASN A 91 19.27 15.33 -7.41
CA ASN A 91 18.83 15.57 -8.80
C ASN A 91 17.51 14.86 -9.16
N LEU A 92 16.62 15.59 -9.82
CA LEU A 92 15.34 15.08 -10.32
C LEU A 92 15.50 14.23 -11.59
N THR A 93 16.55 14.50 -12.37
CA THR A 93 16.89 13.81 -13.61
C THR A 93 18.39 13.54 -13.68
N SER A 94 18.83 12.52 -14.41
CA SER A 94 20.27 12.24 -14.65
C SER A 94 20.78 12.82 -15.98
N GLY A 95 20.00 13.69 -16.63
CA GLY A 95 20.24 14.15 -18.00
C GLY A 95 19.86 13.11 -19.08
N LYS A 96 19.88 11.81 -18.75
CA LYS A 96 19.45 10.72 -19.64
C LYS A 96 18.17 10.02 -19.17
N ALA A 97 17.79 10.22 -17.91
CA ALA A 97 16.62 9.59 -17.30
C ALA A 97 15.81 10.59 -16.48
N ASN A 98 14.48 10.47 -16.56
CA ASN A 98 13.55 11.12 -15.66
C ASN A 98 13.39 10.25 -14.40
N LEU A 99 14.15 10.56 -13.34
CA LEU A 99 14.23 9.69 -12.16
C LEU A 99 12.91 9.65 -11.37
N LEU A 100 12.17 10.76 -11.33
CA LEU A 100 10.82 10.80 -10.77
C LEU A 100 9.85 9.91 -11.55
N GLY A 101 9.90 9.99 -12.89
CA GLY A 101 9.11 9.13 -13.76
C GLY A 101 9.38 7.66 -13.46
N ILE A 102 10.65 7.25 -13.49
CA ILE A 102 11.09 5.87 -13.19
C ILE A 102 10.67 5.44 -11.78
N ALA A 103 10.78 6.31 -10.78
CA ALA A 103 10.35 5.99 -9.42
C ALA A 103 8.84 5.69 -9.38
N TYR A 104 8.01 6.46 -10.09
CA TYR A 104 6.58 6.19 -10.17
C TYR A 104 6.24 4.94 -10.99
N THR A 105 7.02 4.58 -12.03
CA THR A 105 6.79 3.31 -12.75
C THR A 105 7.06 2.10 -11.85
N LYS A 106 8.08 2.18 -10.99
CA LYS A 106 8.36 1.16 -9.96
C LYS A 106 7.19 1.10 -8.96
N ALA A 107 6.74 2.26 -8.47
CA ALA A 107 5.61 2.32 -7.52
C ALA A 107 4.31 1.75 -8.11
N SER A 108 4.00 2.05 -9.37
CA SER A 108 2.78 1.56 -10.04
C SER A 108 2.81 0.04 -10.25
N GLU A 109 3.98 -0.51 -10.63
CA GLU A 109 4.15 -1.97 -10.73
C GLU A 109 3.83 -2.64 -9.38
N MET A 110 4.39 -2.12 -8.27
CA MET A 110 4.16 -2.68 -6.94
C MET A 110 2.71 -2.53 -6.47
N ALA A 111 2.07 -1.43 -6.81
CA ALA A 111 0.68 -1.16 -6.43
C ALA A 111 -0.32 -2.12 -7.11
N ASP A 112 0.01 -2.58 -8.31
CA ASP A 112 -0.79 -3.58 -9.03
C ASP A 112 -0.46 -5.01 -8.60
N THR A 113 0.84 -5.32 -8.49
CA THR A 113 1.32 -6.69 -8.27
C THR A 113 1.34 -7.11 -6.80
N HIS A 114 1.34 -6.15 -5.86
CA HIS A 114 1.65 -6.35 -4.45
C HIS A 114 2.97 -7.10 -4.20
N ARG A 115 3.94 -6.93 -5.11
CA ARG A 115 5.31 -7.46 -5.03
C ARG A 115 6.28 -6.32 -5.23
N ASP A 116 7.53 -6.51 -4.80
CA ASP A 116 8.59 -5.54 -5.02
C ASP A 116 8.79 -5.26 -6.52
N SER A 117 9.24 -4.05 -6.85
CA SER A 117 9.43 -3.63 -8.24
C SER A 117 10.48 -4.50 -8.94
N GLY A 118 10.25 -4.85 -10.20
CA GLY A 118 11.14 -5.75 -10.94
C GLY A 118 11.05 -7.21 -10.49
N SER A 119 9.96 -7.62 -9.83
CA SER A 119 9.73 -9.00 -9.40
C SER A 119 9.49 -9.97 -10.56
N LYS A 120 9.07 -9.46 -11.72
CA LYS A 120 8.76 -10.24 -12.93
C LYS A 120 7.67 -11.30 -12.73
N ILE A 121 6.75 -11.07 -11.80
CA ILE A 121 5.61 -11.98 -11.60
C ILE A 121 4.57 -11.92 -12.73
N ARG A 122 4.63 -10.88 -13.55
CA ARG A 122 3.85 -10.70 -14.78
C ARG A 122 4.68 -9.99 -15.85
N GLU A 123 4.16 -9.92 -17.06
CA GLU A 123 4.73 -9.12 -18.13
C GLU A 123 4.77 -7.63 -17.76
N ILE A 124 5.77 -6.93 -18.30
CA ILE A 124 5.95 -5.48 -18.13
C ILE A 124 4.90 -4.76 -18.97
N TYR A 125 4.14 -3.86 -18.36
CA TYR A 125 3.13 -3.08 -19.07
C TYR A 125 3.72 -1.84 -19.74
N ASN A 126 2.98 -1.28 -20.70
CA ASN A 126 3.35 -0.02 -21.34
C ASN A 126 3.46 1.08 -20.29
N GLY A 127 4.63 1.73 -20.22
CA GLY A 127 4.94 2.73 -19.20
C GLY A 127 5.70 2.17 -17.99
N GLU A 128 5.95 0.86 -17.92
CA GLU A 128 6.83 0.24 -16.92
C GLU A 128 8.21 -0.10 -17.51
N LEU A 129 9.18 -0.36 -16.62
CA LEU A 129 10.57 -0.65 -16.99
C LEU A 129 11.09 -1.98 -16.43
N GLY A 130 10.38 -2.60 -15.48
CA GLY A 130 10.80 -3.83 -14.80
C GLY A 130 12.08 -3.66 -13.96
N TYR A 131 12.37 -2.44 -13.51
CA TYR A 131 13.57 -2.12 -12.73
C TYR A 131 13.34 -2.39 -11.25
N LYS A 132 14.39 -2.90 -10.59
CA LYS A 132 14.46 -2.96 -9.12
C LYS A 132 14.70 -1.57 -8.52
N GLY A 133 14.34 -1.40 -7.26
CA GLY A 133 14.58 -0.18 -6.49
C GLY A 133 13.40 0.29 -5.63
N GLY A 134 12.31 -0.46 -5.61
CA GLY A 134 11.17 -0.26 -4.73
C GLY A 134 10.80 -1.53 -3.97
N LEU A 135 10.30 -1.34 -2.75
CA LEU A 135 9.82 -2.37 -1.86
C LEU A 135 8.40 -2.06 -1.42
N ILE A 136 7.60 -3.10 -1.21
CA ILE A 136 6.23 -3.00 -0.71
C ILE A 136 6.01 -3.91 0.50
N LYS A 137 5.24 -3.43 1.47
CA LYS A 137 4.93 -4.14 2.71
C LYS A 137 3.45 -4.08 3.00
N LYS A 138 2.85 -5.24 3.25
CA LYS A 138 1.47 -5.34 3.73
C LYS A 138 1.37 -4.83 5.17
N VAL A 139 0.32 -4.06 5.44
CA VAL A 139 -0.15 -3.67 6.78
C VAL A 139 -1.63 -4.00 6.89
N ASP A 140 -2.20 -4.00 8.10
CA ASP A 140 -3.60 -4.40 8.31
C ASP A 140 -4.60 -3.64 7.43
N SER A 141 -4.39 -2.34 7.27
CA SER A 141 -5.28 -1.44 6.54
C SER A 141 -4.94 -1.29 5.05
N GLY A 142 -3.88 -1.93 4.55
CA GLY A 142 -3.41 -1.69 3.18
C GLY A 142 -1.96 -2.07 2.92
N TYR A 143 -1.25 -1.24 2.16
CA TYR A 143 0.18 -1.43 1.86
C TYR A 143 0.97 -0.13 2.05
N LEU A 144 2.21 -0.28 2.44
CA LEU A 144 3.23 0.77 2.41
C LEU A 144 4.25 0.43 1.34
N LEU A 145 4.71 1.44 0.61
CA LEU A 145 5.84 1.27 -0.30
C LEU A 145 6.87 2.36 -0.11
N ALA A 146 8.11 2.03 -0.42
CA ALA A 146 9.22 2.96 -0.56
C ALA A 146 9.96 2.65 -1.86
N VAL A 147 10.34 3.69 -2.59
CA VAL A 147 11.07 3.60 -3.85
C VAL A 147 12.21 4.57 -3.82
N PHE A 148 13.35 4.15 -4.37
CA PHE A 148 14.40 5.05 -4.80
C PHE A 148 14.73 4.83 -6.28
N SER A 149 15.19 5.89 -6.94
CA SER A 149 15.64 5.84 -8.33
C SER A 149 16.82 6.79 -8.52
N GLY A 150 18.01 6.23 -8.69
CA GLY A 150 19.21 7.03 -8.95
C GLY A 150 20.54 6.29 -8.91
N GLY A 151 20.61 5.14 -8.22
CA GLY A 151 21.77 4.24 -8.19
C GLY A 151 21.56 2.98 -9.03
N SER A 152 22.30 1.91 -8.71
CA SER A 152 21.94 0.57 -9.16
C SER A 152 20.64 0.09 -8.51
N GLY A 153 20.00 -0.93 -9.07
CA GLY A 153 18.78 -1.49 -8.49
C GLY A 153 18.97 -1.96 -7.04
N GLU A 154 20.14 -2.52 -6.72
CA GLU A 154 20.51 -2.97 -5.38
C GLU A 154 20.69 -1.79 -4.41
N GLN A 155 21.37 -0.72 -4.85
CA GLN A 155 21.55 0.49 -4.04
C GLN A 155 20.22 1.20 -3.78
N ASP A 156 19.37 1.28 -4.80
CA ASP A 156 18.02 1.83 -4.70
C ASP A 156 17.18 1.04 -3.66
N LEU A 157 17.25 -0.29 -3.70
CA LEU A 157 16.57 -1.16 -2.73
C LEU A 157 17.09 -0.96 -1.31
N GLU A 158 18.41 -0.90 -1.12
CA GLU A 158 19.03 -0.72 0.19
C GLU A 158 18.50 0.52 0.91
N VAL A 159 18.47 1.67 0.22
CA VAL A 159 18.03 2.93 0.83
C VAL A 159 16.52 3.00 1.00
N ALA A 160 15.75 2.40 0.09
CA ALA A 160 14.29 2.31 0.20
C ALA A 160 13.87 1.43 1.39
N GLN A 161 14.57 0.31 1.61
CA GLN A 161 14.32 -0.63 2.71
C GLN A 161 14.44 0.06 4.07
N ILE A 162 15.49 0.87 4.28
CA ILE A 162 15.73 1.59 5.54
C ILE A 162 14.53 2.51 5.87
N GLY A 163 14.01 3.23 4.86
CA GLY A 163 12.83 4.07 5.03
C GLY A 163 11.56 3.27 5.32
N LEU A 164 11.30 2.21 4.54
CA LEU A 164 10.10 1.38 4.69
C LEU A 164 10.07 0.67 6.04
N ASP A 165 11.20 0.15 6.51
CA ASP A 165 11.33 -0.47 7.83
C ASP A 165 11.09 0.51 8.95
N TRP A 166 11.53 1.76 8.80
CA TRP A 166 11.22 2.81 9.77
C TRP A 166 9.74 3.17 9.75
N LEU A 167 9.15 3.39 8.58
CA LEU A 167 7.75 3.82 8.43
C LEU A 167 6.77 2.74 8.92
N SER A 168 7.04 1.47 8.64
CA SER A 168 6.14 0.38 9.02
C SER A 168 6.00 0.18 10.53
N LYS A 169 6.91 0.72 11.36
CA LYS A 169 6.80 0.67 12.82
C LYS A 169 5.61 1.43 13.39
N PHE A 170 5.01 2.33 12.60
CA PHE A 170 3.85 3.11 12.99
C PHE A 170 2.51 2.46 12.61
N TYR A 171 2.57 1.32 11.94
CA TYR A 171 1.42 0.55 11.49
C TYR A 171 1.40 -0.77 12.27
N LYS A 172 0.20 -1.18 12.68
CA LYS A 172 0.00 -2.46 13.37
C LYS A 172 -0.14 -3.58 12.36
#